data_AF-A0A502GXJ2-F1
#
_entry.id   AF-A0A502GXJ2-F1
#
_cell.length_a   1.000
_cell.length_b   1.000
_cell.length_c   1.000
_cell.angle_alpha   90.00
_cell.angle_beta   90.00
_cell.angle_gamma   90.00
#
_symmetry.space_group_name_H-M   'P 1'
#
loop_
_entity.id
_entity.type
_entity.pdbx_description
1 polymer ?
#
loop_
_entity_poly.entity_id
_entity_poly.type
_entity_poly.pdbx_seq_one_letter_code
_entity_poly.pdbx_strand_id
1 'polypeptide(L)'
;MRQGSTAQLSQDALTNFPLLAVAGQAERLAIRYSLLVSQVAETAEEFAYYELLRKNTEAVGTVNDPLPTQLTGNVHRVGNAQEPVLGYVGAHTVQAKRIFIARAELPLPANWAFDNPYQSCTIGDSLALSSFVGMGSVPIAYVPMSPLFTGATRECVDCRLRGSNVKPSFW
;
A
#
# COMPACT_ATOMS: atom_id res chain seq x y z
N MET A 1 -5.89 -11.03 6.43
CA MET A 1 -7.01 -10.41 5.67
C MET A 1 -7.83 -9.59 6.67
N ARG A 2 -8.27 -8.37 6.36
CA ARG A 2 -9.12 -7.59 7.30
C ARG A 2 -10.58 -7.82 6.91
N GLN A 3 -11.31 -8.58 7.72
CA GLN A 3 -12.73 -8.89 7.54
C GLN A 3 -13.52 -8.23 8.68
N GLY A 4 -14.76 -7.82 8.42
CA GLY A 4 -15.64 -7.23 9.41
C GLY A 4 -17.07 -7.71 9.16
N SER A 5 -17.80 -8.01 10.23
CA SER A 5 -19.19 -8.46 10.15
C SER A 5 -20.15 -7.37 10.62
N THR A 6 -21.19 -7.13 9.84
CA THR A 6 -22.34 -6.29 10.19
C THR A 6 -23.53 -7.10 10.69
N ALA A 7 -23.42 -8.44 10.77
CA ALA A 7 -24.54 -9.33 11.10
C ALA A 7 -25.17 -9.08 12.48
N GLN A 8 -24.39 -8.51 13.42
CA GLN A 8 -24.85 -8.15 14.76
C GLN A 8 -25.26 -6.67 14.91
N LEU A 9 -25.22 -5.91 13.82
CA LEU A 9 -25.58 -4.49 13.81
C LEU A 9 -27.02 -4.31 13.33
N SER A 10 -27.69 -3.31 13.89
CA SER A 10 -29.05 -2.93 13.45
C SER A 10 -29.09 -2.31 12.05
N GLN A 11 -27.93 -1.91 11.52
CA GLN A 11 -27.75 -1.37 10.19
C GLN A 11 -26.56 -2.08 9.52
N ASP A 12 -26.66 -2.32 8.21
CA ASP A 12 -25.57 -2.88 7.41
C ASP A 12 -24.51 -1.80 7.10
N ALA A 13 -23.88 -1.29 8.15
CA ALA A 13 -22.92 -0.20 8.07
C ALA A 13 -21.84 -0.32 9.16
N LEU A 14 -20.59 -0.46 8.73
CA LEU A 14 -19.43 -0.31 9.61
C LEU A 14 -19.05 1.16 9.69
N THR A 15 -19.28 1.78 10.85
CA THR A 15 -18.88 3.17 11.11
C THR A 15 -17.57 3.23 11.89
N ASN A 16 -16.84 4.34 11.76
CA ASN A 16 -15.57 4.59 12.46
C ASN A 16 -14.48 3.52 12.24
N PHE A 17 -14.51 2.83 11.10
CA PHE A 17 -13.49 1.84 10.76
C PHE A 17 -12.21 2.50 10.22
N PRO A 18 -11.03 2.27 10.82
CA PRO A 18 -9.78 2.88 10.35
C PRO A 18 -9.33 2.25 9.03
N LEU A 19 -9.45 3.02 7.94
CA LEU A 19 -9.08 2.57 6.59
C LEU A 19 -7.56 2.54 6.38
N LEU A 20 -6.87 3.60 6.82
CA LEU A 20 -5.44 3.77 6.65
C LEU A 20 -4.87 4.60 7.80
N ALA A 21 -3.79 4.11 8.39
CA ALA A 21 -2.95 4.89 9.29
C ALA A 21 -1.72 5.39 8.51
N VAL A 22 -1.51 6.70 8.48
CA VAL A 22 -0.36 7.34 7.82
C VAL A 22 0.32 8.25 8.83
N ALA A 23 1.65 8.30 8.82
CA ALA A 23 2.39 9.29 9.60
C ALA A 23 1.97 10.71 9.19
N GLY A 24 1.78 11.59 10.16
CA GLY A 24 1.33 12.97 9.89
C GLY A 24 2.29 13.78 9.01
N GLN A 25 3.58 13.42 9.02
CA GLN A 25 4.62 14.06 8.20
C GLN A 25 4.80 13.41 6.83
N ALA A 26 4.03 12.37 6.48
CA ALA A 26 4.25 11.66 5.23
C ALA A 26 4.12 12.57 4.00
N GLU A 27 5.15 12.55 3.14
CA GLU A 27 5.25 13.32 1.88
C GLU A 27 3.96 13.25 1.04
N ARG A 28 3.31 12.09 0.99
CA ARG A 28 2.08 11.83 0.22
C ARG A 28 0.88 12.71 0.62
N LEU A 29 0.91 13.33 1.80
CA LEU A 29 -0.11 14.24 2.31
C LEU A 29 0.20 15.72 1.99
N ALA A 30 1.38 16.02 1.44
CA ALA A 30 1.87 17.40 1.30
C ALA A 30 1.09 18.27 0.31
N ILE A 31 0.41 17.66 -0.68
CA ILE A 31 -0.35 18.38 -1.71
C ILE A 31 -1.81 17.93 -1.69
N ARG A 32 -2.07 16.73 -2.21
CA ARG A 32 -3.39 16.11 -2.25
C ARG A 32 -3.22 14.60 -2.30
N TYR A 33 -3.81 13.92 -1.33
CA TYR A 33 -3.77 12.47 -1.25
C TYR A 33 -5.03 11.87 -1.88
N SER A 34 -4.86 10.80 -2.65
CA SER A 34 -5.97 10.03 -3.21
C SER A 34 -5.95 8.62 -2.63
N LEU A 35 -7.03 8.24 -1.95
CA LEU A 35 -7.23 6.93 -1.38
C LEU A 35 -8.34 6.23 -2.16
N LEU A 36 -8.02 5.12 -2.82
CA LEU A 36 -9.04 4.24 -3.40
C LEU A 36 -9.37 3.14 -2.39
N VAL A 37 -10.58 3.14 -1.88
CA VAL A 37 -11.10 2.11 -0.99
C VAL A 37 -11.95 1.16 -1.83
N SER A 38 -11.68 -0.13 -1.74
CA SER A 38 -12.52 -1.16 -2.33
C SER A 38 -13.06 -2.06 -1.22
N GLN A 39 -14.36 -2.28 -1.25
CA GLN A 39 -15.07 -3.18 -0.34
C GLN A 39 -15.63 -4.35 -1.16
N VAL A 40 -15.53 -5.53 -0.58
CA VAL A 40 -16.05 -6.77 -1.15
C VAL A 40 -17.10 -7.29 -0.19
N ALA A 41 -18.30 -7.59 -0.70
CA ALA A 41 -19.33 -8.25 0.10
C ALA A 41 -19.00 -9.74 0.24
N GLU A 42 -19.05 -10.27 1.45
CA GLU A 42 -18.70 -11.66 1.77
C GLU A 42 -19.95 -12.39 2.27
N THR A 43 -20.12 -13.67 1.90
CA THR A 43 -21.22 -14.49 2.43
C THR A 43 -20.90 -14.97 3.85
N ALA A 44 -21.91 -15.38 4.59
CA ALA A 44 -21.72 -15.88 5.96
C ALA A 44 -20.83 -17.13 6.00
N GLU A 45 -20.98 -18.02 5.01
CA GLU A 45 -20.23 -19.27 4.90
C GLU A 45 -18.75 -19.00 4.58
N GLU A 46 -18.49 -18.02 3.73
CA GLU A 46 -17.14 -17.62 3.35
C GLU A 46 -16.40 -16.94 4.51
N PHE A 47 -17.08 -16.02 5.21
CA PHE A 47 -16.57 -15.40 6.42
C PHE A 47 -16.21 -16.46 7.47
N ALA A 48 -17.08 -17.46 7.66
CA ALA A 48 -16.83 -18.56 8.58
C ALA A 48 -15.61 -19.40 8.16
N TYR A 49 -15.46 -19.68 6.86
CA TYR A 49 -14.30 -20.41 6.32
C TYR A 49 -12.99 -19.69 6.62
N TYR A 50 -12.90 -18.40 6.31
CA TYR A 50 -11.65 -17.65 6.53
C TYR A 50 -11.37 -17.38 8.01
N GLU A 51 -12.40 -17.19 8.84
CA GLU A 51 -12.20 -17.06 10.28
C GLU A 51 -11.68 -18.38 10.88
N LEU A 52 -12.14 -19.52 10.38
CA LEU A 52 -11.62 -20.83 10.76
C LEU A 52 -10.17 -21.04 10.29
N LEU A 53 -9.87 -20.68 9.03
CA LEU A 53 -8.52 -20.73 8.50
C LEU A 53 -7.57 -19.86 9.33
N ARG A 54 -7.98 -18.62 9.63
CA ARG A 54 -7.20 -17.69 10.45
C ARG A 54 -6.90 -18.27 11.83
N LYS A 55 -7.91 -18.80 12.52
CA LYS A 55 -7.75 -19.47 13.83
C LYS A 55 -6.75 -20.63 13.75
N ASN A 56 -6.82 -21.46 12.71
CA ASN A 56 -5.91 -22.59 12.54
C ASN A 56 -4.46 -22.15 12.21
N THR A 57 -4.27 -21.04 11.50
CA THR A 57 -2.92 -20.57 11.10
C THR A 57 -2.26 -19.65 12.11
N GLU A 58 -3.06 -18.89 12.88
CA GLU A 58 -2.57 -17.90 13.85
C GLU A 58 -2.55 -18.43 15.30
N ALA A 59 -3.07 -19.63 15.55
CA ALA A 59 -2.86 -20.35 16.80
C ALA A 59 -1.36 -20.72 16.91
N VAL A 60 -0.62 -19.91 17.66
CA VAL A 60 0.81 -20.11 17.94
C VAL A 60 0.96 -21.17 19.02
N GLY A 61 1.35 -22.38 18.59
CA GLY A 61 1.47 -23.64 19.37
C GLY A 61 1.80 -23.55 20.87
N THR A 62 0.87 -23.08 21.69
CA THR A 62 0.92 -23.20 23.14
C THR A 62 0.12 -24.42 23.60
N VAL A 63 0.34 -24.87 24.85
CA VAL A 63 -0.30 -26.09 25.38
C VAL A 63 -1.84 -25.99 25.48
N ASN A 64 -2.39 -24.78 25.39
CA ASN A 64 -3.82 -24.49 25.49
C ASN A 64 -4.44 -24.08 24.14
N ASP A 65 -3.71 -24.29 23.04
CA ASP A 65 -4.23 -23.92 21.73
C ASP A 65 -5.41 -24.81 21.33
N PRO A 66 -6.45 -24.24 20.72
CA PRO A 66 -7.56 -25.03 20.21
C PRO A 66 -7.03 -26.06 19.20
N LEU A 67 -7.48 -27.31 19.33
CA LEU A 67 -7.12 -28.33 18.35
C LEU A 67 -7.55 -27.87 16.95
N PRO A 68 -6.68 -28.00 15.93
CA PRO A 68 -7.01 -27.61 14.57
C PRO A 68 -8.26 -28.37 14.14
N THR A 69 -9.30 -27.62 13.86
CA THR A 69 -10.57 -28.16 13.37
C THR A 69 -10.46 -28.35 11.86
N GLN A 70 -11.09 -29.40 11.34
CA GLN A 70 -11.02 -29.70 9.91
C GLN A 70 -11.62 -28.53 9.12
N LEU A 71 -10.77 -27.86 8.34
CA LEU A 71 -11.18 -26.77 7.47
C LEU A 71 -11.81 -27.36 6.21
N THR A 72 -13.13 -27.33 6.11
CA THR A 72 -13.88 -27.72 4.91
C THR A 72 -14.40 -26.47 4.21
N GLY A 73 -14.15 -26.37 2.91
CA GLY A 73 -14.71 -25.32 2.06
C GLY A 73 -15.73 -25.90 1.07
N ASN A 74 -15.98 -25.19 -0.03
CA ASN A 74 -16.92 -25.62 -1.08
C ASN A 74 -16.23 -26.29 -2.29
N VAL A 75 -14.92 -26.53 -2.20
CA VAL A 75 -14.12 -27.20 -3.25
C VAL A 75 -13.94 -28.68 -2.92
N HIS A 76 -14.11 -29.55 -3.92
CA HIS A 76 -13.89 -30.99 -3.78
C HIS A 76 -13.10 -31.54 -4.97
N ARG A 77 -12.40 -32.66 -4.75
CA ARG A 77 -11.71 -33.38 -5.82
C ARG A 77 -12.71 -34.18 -6.65
N VAL A 78 -12.69 -34.00 -7.97
CA VAL A 78 -13.61 -34.67 -8.91
C VAL A 78 -13.51 -36.21 -8.85
N GLY A 79 -12.30 -36.75 -8.65
CA GLY A 79 -12.06 -38.20 -8.63
C GLY A 79 -12.22 -38.88 -7.26
N ASN A 80 -12.36 -38.12 -6.16
CA ASN A 80 -12.59 -38.66 -4.82
C ASN A 80 -13.13 -37.56 -3.90
N ALA A 81 -14.44 -37.55 -3.66
CA ALA A 81 -15.06 -36.54 -2.79
C ALA A 81 -14.69 -36.68 -1.30
N GLN A 82 -14.13 -37.83 -0.87
CA GLN A 82 -13.71 -38.06 0.52
C GLN A 82 -12.29 -37.57 0.81
N GLU A 83 -11.56 -37.16 -0.23
CA GLU A 83 -10.24 -36.57 -0.06
C GLU A 83 -10.39 -35.14 0.45
N PRO A 84 -9.80 -34.78 1.61
CA PRO A 84 -9.92 -33.44 2.14
C PRO A 84 -9.17 -32.45 1.22
N VAL A 85 -9.87 -31.43 0.74
CA VAL A 85 -9.31 -30.34 -0.06
C VAL A 85 -9.55 -29.02 0.66
N LEU A 86 -8.52 -28.17 0.66
CA LEU A 86 -8.60 -26.82 1.20
C LEU A 86 -8.93 -25.85 0.07
N GLY A 87 -10.01 -25.09 0.22
CA GLY A 87 -10.32 -23.97 -0.65
C GLY A 87 -11.77 -23.55 -0.56
N TYR A 88 -11.99 -22.25 -0.75
CA TYR A 88 -13.32 -21.67 -0.86
C TYR A 88 -13.37 -20.81 -2.12
N VAL A 89 -14.43 -20.96 -2.92
CA VAL A 89 -14.68 -20.16 -4.12
C VAL A 89 -15.95 -19.37 -3.89
N GLY A 90 -15.79 -18.06 -3.71
CA GLY A 90 -16.87 -17.07 -3.60
C GLY A 90 -17.06 -16.29 -4.90
N ALA A 91 -18.25 -15.70 -5.05
CA ALA A 91 -18.54 -14.71 -6.08
C ALA A 91 -19.04 -13.44 -5.39
N HIS A 92 -18.44 -12.30 -5.74
CA HIS A 92 -18.64 -11.07 -4.99
C HIS A 92 -18.97 -9.88 -5.89
N THR A 93 -19.67 -8.93 -5.30
CA THR A 93 -19.73 -7.57 -5.84
C THR A 93 -18.65 -6.72 -5.18
N VAL A 94 -17.93 -5.94 -5.99
CA VAL A 94 -16.92 -5.01 -5.53
C VAL A 94 -17.48 -3.61 -5.63
N GLN A 95 -17.50 -2.90 -4.50
CA GLN A 95 -17.81 -1.48 -4.46
C GLN A 95 -16.53 -0.70 -4.21
N ALA A 96 -16.23 0.26 -5.07
CA ALA A 96 -15.05 1.09 -4.94
C ALA A 96 -15.43 2.56 -4.78
N LYS A 97 -14.77 3.23 -3.84
CA LYS A 97 -14.92 4.67 -3.64
C LYS A 97 -13.55 5.32 -3.55
N ARG A 98 -13.37 6.40 -4.31
CA ARG A 98 -12.17 7.23 -4.23
C ARG A 98 -12.43 8.41 -3.33
N ILE A 99 -11.54 8.60 -2.36
CA ILE A 99 -11.53 9.70 -1.41
C ILE A 99 -10.33 10.57 -1.76
N PHE A 100 -10.54 11.88 -1.79
CA PHE A 100 -9.48 12.85 -1.92
C PHE A 100 -9.35 13.61 -0.62
N ILE A 101 -8.12 13.82 -0.18
CA ILE A 101 -7.79 14.59 1.00
C ILE A 101 -6.81 15.67 0.55
N ALA A 102 -7.28 16.91 0.49
CA ALA A 102 -6.46 18.07 0.23
C ALA A 102 -5.70 18.46 1.51
N ARG A 103 -4.52 19.08 1.34
CA ARG A 103 -3.74 19.59 2.47
C ARG A 103 -4.56 20.49 3.41
N ALA A 104 -5.45 21.31 2.86
CA ALA A 104 -6.28 22.24 3.62
C ALA A 104 -7.35 21.57 4.50
N GLU A 105 -7.69 20.30 4.24
CA GLU A 105 -8.64 19.52 5.04
C GLU A 105 -7.98 18.87 6.26
N LEU A 106 -6.63 18.88 6.30
CA LEU A 106 -5.88 18.30 7.41
C LEU A 106 -5.72 19.34 8.53
N PRO A 107 -5.99 18.96 9.80
CA PRO A 107 -5.85 19.86 10.95
C PRO A 107 -4.36 20.02 11.33
N LEU A 108 -3.58 20.66 10.44
CA LEU A 108 -2.13 20.83 10.58
C LEU A 108 -1.77 22.24 11.05
N PRO A 109 -0.75 22.39 11.92
CA PRO A 109 -0.17 23.69 12.26
C PRO A 109 0.38 24.43 11.04
N ALA A 110 0.48 25.77 11.13
CA ALA A 110 0.97 26.61 10.04
C ALA A 110 2.42 26.28 9.60
N ASN A 111 3.27 25.83 10.54
CA ASN A 111 4.66 25.45 10.31
C ASN A 111 4.86 23.94 10.12
N TRP A 112 3.81 23.20 9.74
CA TRP A 112 3.92 21.76 9.54
C TRP A 112 4.87 21.42 8.39
N ALA A 113 5.91 20.65 8.71
CA ALA A 113 6.88 20.16 7.75
C ALA A 113 6.61 18.68 7.44
N PHE A 114 6.44 18.38 6.15
CA PHE A 114 6.40 17.02 5.65
C PHE A 114 7.81 16.49 5.41
N ASP A 115 7.97 15.18 5.49
CA ASP A 115 9.19 14.47 5.15
C ASP A 115 9.58 14.82 3.71
N ASN A 116 10.80 15.34 3.56
CA ASN A 116 11.37 15.62 2.26
C ASN A 116 12.41 14.54 1.95
N PRO A 117 12.11 13.57 1.06
CA PRO A 117 13.06 12.52 0.71
C PRO A 117 14.32 13.04 0.01
N TYR A 118 14.28 14.28 -0.49
CA TYR A 118 15.41 14.94 -1.15
C TYR A 118 16.21 15.84 -0.21
N GLN A 119 15.95 15.80 1.10
CA GLN A 119 16.65 16.67 2.06
C GLN A 119 18.18 16.42 2.09
N SER A 120 18.62 15.19 1.86
CA SER A 120 20.03 14.83 1.77
C SER A 120 20.64 15.03 0.38
N CYS A 121 19.84 15.44 -0.60
CA CYS A 121 20.32 15.63 -1.96
C CYS A 121 21.17 16.88 -2.05
N THR A 122 22.42 16.68 -2.47
CA THR A 122 23.36 17.76 -2.77
C THR A 122 23.77 17.68 -4.23
N ILE A 123 24.00 18.85 -4.82
CA ILE A 123 24.65 18.92 -6.14
C ILE A 123 26.13 18.68 -5.88
N GLY A 124 26.66 17.62 -6.47
CA GLY A 124 28.08 17.26 -6.38
C GLY A 124 28.97 18.19 -7.20
N ASP A 125 30.28 17.95 -7.10
CA ASP A 125 31.29 18.74 -7.77
C ASP A 125 31.14 18.72 -9.31
N SER A 126 31.73 19.75 -9.94
CA SER A 126 31.77 19.86 -11.39
C SER A 126 32.81 18.88 -11.95
N LEU A 127 32.35 17.88 -12.71
CA LEU A 127 33.17 16.80 -13.25
C LEU A 127 33.05 16.72 -14.77
N ALA A 128 34.05 16.12 -15.44
CA ALA A 128 33.96 15.83 -16.86
C ALA A 128 32.86 14.77 -17.12
N LEU A 129 32.20 14.82 -18.29
CA LEU A 129 31.09 13.92 -18.61
C LEU A 129 31.46 12.43 -18.47
N SER A 130 32.71 12.07 -18.85
CA SER A 130 33.23 10.70 -18.71
C SER A 130 33.30 10.21 -17.28
N SER A 131 33.47 11.11 -16.31
CA SER A 131 33.59 10.75 -14.89
C SER A 131 32.27 10.28 -14.29
N PHE A 132 31.12 10.63 -14.88
CA PHE A 132 29.82 10.16 -14.42
C PHE A 132 29.59 8.67 -14.72
N VAL A 133 30.34 8.09 -15.66
CA VAL A 133 30.24 6.67 -15.99
C VAL A 133 30.90 5.84 -14.89
N GLY A 134 30.08 5.15 -14.09
CA GLY A 134 30.53 4.26 -13.01
C GLY A 134 30.50 4.85 -11.60
N MET A 135 30.31 6.16 -11.43
CA MET A 135 30.20 6.80 -10.11
C MET A 135 28.79 6.74 -9.49
N GLY A 136 27.77 6.31 -10.25
CA GLY A 136 26.37 6.31 -9.80
C GLY A 136 25.71 7.70 -9.76
N SER A 137 26.46 8.75 -10.12
CA SER A 137 25.97 10.11 -10.29
C SER A 137 25.48 10.35 -11.71
N VAL A 138 24.47 11.20 -11.87
CA VAL A 138 23.87 11.57 -13.15
C VAL A 138 24.16 13.05 -13.41
N PRO A 139 24.67 13.42 -14.61
CA PRO A 139 24.90 14.82 -14.96
C PRO A 139 23.57 15.58 -15.11
N ILE A 140 23.51 16.79 -14.55
CA ILE A 140 22.30 17.63 -14.49
C ILE A 140 22.43 18.84 -15.42
N ALA A 141 23.54 19.59 -15.30
CA ALA A 141 23.72 20.85 -16.02
C ALA A 141 25.17 21.05 -16.44
N TYR A 142 25.35 21.72 -17.58
CA TYR A 142 26.66 22.15 -18.07
C TYR A 142 27.13 23.40 -17.32
N VAL A 143 28.41 23.43 -16.93
CA VAL A 143 29.01 24.58 -16.28
C VAL A 143 29.48 25.57 -17.36
N PRO A 144 28.98 26.83 -17.38
CA PRO A 144 29.42 27.81 -18.37
C PRO A 144 30.95 28.01 -18.32
N MET A 145 31.57 28.15 -19.49
CA MET A 145 33.01 28.42 -19.65
C MET A 145 33.96 27.31 -19.16
N SER A 146 33.45 26.11 -18.84
CA SER A 146 34.25 24.95 -18.45
C SER A 146 33.67 23.68 -19.08
N PRO A 147 34.46 22.72 -19.60
CA PRO A 147 33.95 21.48 -20.17
C PRO A 147 33.47 20.48 -19.09
N LEU A 148 32.86 20.98 -18.02
CA LEU A 148 32.43 20.23 -16.84
C LEU A 148 30.91 20.28 -16.69
N PHE A 149 30.39 19.29 -15.97
CA PHE A 149 28.98 19.13 -15.65
C PHE A 149 28.83 19.00 -14.14
N THR A 150 27.78 19.59 -13.58
CA THR A 150 27.33 19.26 -12.24
C THR A 150 26.46 18.01 -12.30
N GLY A 151 26.41 17.25 -11.21
CA GLY A 151 25.51 16.10 -11.12
C GLY A 151 25.22 15.70 -9.70
N ALA A 152 24.23 14.83 -9.52
CA ALA A 152 23.85 14.27 -8.23
C ALA A 152 23.47 12.79 -8.40
N THR A 153 23.20 12.08 -7.31
CA THR A 153 22.81 10.67 -7.41
C THR A 153 21.48 10.51 -8.14
N ARG A 154 21.25 9.32 -8.70
CA ARG A 154 20.02 9.03 -9.45
C ARG A 154 18.76 9.27 -8.61
N GLU A 155 18.80 8.96 -7.32
CA GLU A 155 17.69 9.15 -6.38
C GLU A 155 17.30 10.62 -6.25
N CYS A 156 18.24 11.54 -6.44
CA CYS A 156 18.04 12.98 -6.32
C CYS A 156 17.54 13.66 -7.59
N VAL A 157 17.80 13.06 -8.76
CA VAL A 157 17.49 13.67 -10.05
C VAL A 157 16.37 12.97 -10.82
N ASP A 158 16.16 11.67 -10.59
CA ASP A 158 15.14 10.88 -11.29
C ASP A 158 13.87 10.80 -10.44
N CYS A 159 13.03 11.83 -10.57
CA CYS A 159 11.72 11.90 -9.89
C CYS A 159 10.80 10.70 -10.20
N ARG A 160 11.06 9.94 -11.28
CA ARG A 160 10.27 8.75 -11.65
C ARG A 160 10.53 7.56 -10.71
N LEU A 161 11.57 7.61 -9.89
CA LEU A 161 11.81 6.60 -8.86
C LEU A 161 10.75 6.66 -7.73
N ARG A 162 10.12 7.83 -7.54
CA ARG A 162 9.11 8.06 -6.49
C ARG A 162 7.75 8.48 -7.04
N GLY A 163 7.66 8.82 -8.33
CA GLY A 163 6.45 9.30 -8.96
C GLY A 163 6.30 8.87 -10.41
N SER A 164 5.24 9.33 -11.06
CA SER A 164 5.01 9.12 -12.49
C SER A 164 4.81 10.47 -13.17
N ASN A 165 5.33 10.60 -14.39
CA ASN A 165 5.04 11.73 -15.27
C ASN A 165 3.69 11.55 -16.01
N VAL A 166 3.02 10.41 -15.83
CA VAL A 166 1.70 10.15 -16.40
C VAL A 166 0.65 10.65 -15.43
N LYS A 167 -0.18 11.60 -15.88
CA LYS A 167 -1.32 12.10 -15.11
C LYS A 167 -2.30 10.94 -14.85
N PRO A 168 -2.64 10.63 -13.57
CA PRO A 168 -3.63 9.60 -13.28
C PRO A 168 -5.02 10.00 -13.77
N SER A 169 -5.85 9.02 -14.16
CA SER A 169 -7.21 9.25 -14.69
C SER A 169 -8.17 9.92 -13.70
N PHE A 170 -7.84 9.91 -12.42
CA PHE A 170 -8.63 10.47 -11.34
C PHE A 170 -8.22 11.89 -10.93
N TRP A 171 -7.31 12.51 -11.68
CA TRP A 171 -6.70 13.82 -11.38
C TRP A 171 -7.10 14.87 -12.43
#